data_AF-A0A9D1LF78-F1
#
_entry.id   AF-A0A9D1LF78-F1
#
_cell.length_a   1.000
_cell.length_b   1.000
_cell.length_c   1.000
_cell.angle_alpha   90.00
_cell.angle_beta   90.00
_cell.angle_gamma   90.00
#
_symmetry.space_group_name_H-M   'P 1'
#
loop_
_entity.id
_entity.type
_entity.pdbx_description
1 polymer ?
#
loop_
_entity_poly.entity_id
_entity_poly.type
_entity_poly.pdbx_seq_one_letter_code
_entity_poly.pdbx_strand_id
1 'polypeptide(L)' 'MNLEQYIETAIRPRLQGDGGEVRFAEQKEDSLTLVFQGECSKCLILERCVRWIEEQIAHDLGVRVHIRAVRKKPYFWDA' A
#
# COMPACT_ATOMS: atom_id res chain seq x y z
N MET A 1 0.04 -17.91 3.34
CA MET A 1 -0.51 -16.79 2.55
C MET A 1 0.59 -15.77 2.44
N ASN A 2 0.95 -15.34 1.22
CA ASN A 2 2.09 -14.43 1.04
C ASN A 2 1.64 -12.97 1.18
N LEU A 3 2.57 -12.09 1.56
CA LEU A 3 2.33 -10.65 1.72
C LEU A 3 1.68 -10.02 0.48
N GLU A 4 2.17 -10.34 -0.72
CA GLU A 4 1.59 -9.87 -1.98
C GLU A 4 0.11 -10.24 -2.11
N GLN A 5 -0.23 -11.52 -1.93
CA GLN A 5 -1.63 -11.97 -1.96
C GLN A 5 -2.48 -11.30 -0.89
N TYR A 6 -1.94 -11.08 0.30
CA TYR A 6 -2.64 -10.36 1.37
C TYR A 6 -2.95 -8.92 0.96
N ILE A 7 -1.96 -8.21 0.39
CA ILE A 7 -2.16 -6.86 -0.13
C ILE A 7 -3.24 -6.87 -1.23
N GLU A 8 -3.22 -7.82 -2.16
CA GLU A 8 -4.19 -7.85 -3.26
C GLU A 8 -5.61 -8.27 -2.86
N THR A 9 -5.75 -9.15 -1.87
CA THR A 9 -7.07 -9.71 -1.50
C THR A 9 -7.71 -9.02 -0.30
N ALA A 10 -6.92 -8.52 0.65
CA ALA A 10 -7.43 -7.87 1.86
C ALA A 10 -7.34 -6.34 1.79
N ILE A 11 -6.21 -5.81 1.30
CA ILE A 11 -5.92 -4.37 1.35
C ILE A 11 -6.45 -3.64 0.11
N ARG A 12 -6.14 -4.13 -1.08
CA ARG A 12 -6.52 -3.53 -2.37
C ARG A 12 -8.03 -3.25 -2.51
N PRO A 13 -8.97 -4.17 -2.22
CA PRO A 13 -10.39 -3.88 -2.36
C PRO A 13 -10.87 -2.77 -1.42
N ARG A 14 -10.26 -2.62 -0.23
CA ARG A 14 -10.60 -1.53 0.68
C ARG A 14 -10.15 -0.17 0.14
N LEU A 15 -8.95 -0.12 -0.45
CA LEU A 15 -8.44 1.11 -1.05
C LEU A 15 -9.16 1.45 -2.37
N GLN A 16 -9.56 0.44 -3.15
CA GLN A 16 -10.39 0.64 -4.35
C GLN A 16 -11.77 1.22 -4.00
N GLY A 17 -12.35 0.85 -2.86
CA GLY A 17 -13.57 1.46 -2.35
C GLY A 17 -13.45 2.97 -2.07
N ASP A 18 -12.23 3.44 -1.81
CA ASP A 18 -11.89 4.85 -1.55
C ASP A 18 -11.45 5.61 -2.83
N GLY A 19 -11.50 4.96 -4.01
CA GLY A 19 -11.02 5.54 -5.28
C GLY A 19 -9.50 5.43 -5.50
N GLY A 20 -8.81 4.71 -4.62
CA GLY A 20 -7.37 4.49 -4.66
C GLY A 20 -6.96 3.16 -5.28
N GLU A 21 -5.73 3.09 -5.82
CA GLU A 21 -5.12 1.80 -6.13
C GLU A 21 -3.78 1.64 -5.40
N VAL A 22 -3.57 0.45 -4.86
CA VAL A 22 -2.31 0.03 -4.23
C VAL A 22 -1.80 -1.24 -4.90
N ARG A 23 -0.49 -1.30 -5.12
CA ARG A 23 0.20 -2.48 -5.65
C ARG A 23 1.44 -2.78 -4.84
N PHE A 24 1.74 -4.06 -4.69
CA PHE A 24 3.01 -4.51 -4.19
C PHE A 24 4.11 -4.17 -5.22
N ALA A 25 5.24 -3.62 -4.76
CA ALA A 25 6.41 -3.35 -5.61
C ALA A 25 7.56 -4.31 -5.29
N GLU A 26 8.02 -4.30 -4.04
CA GLU A 26 9.17 -5.07 -3.61
C GLU A 26 9.09 -5.32 -2.11
N GLN A 27 9.57 -6.49 -1.67
CA GLN A 27 9.82 -6.77 -0.26
C GLN A 27 11.32 -7.02 -0.07
N LYS A 28 11.92 -6.26 0.85
CA LYS A 28 13.32 -6.44 1.27
C LYS A 28 13.38 -6.63 2.77
N GLU A 29 13.72 -7.85 3.20
CA GLU A 29 13.89 -8.20 4.61
C GLU A 29 12.64 -7.78 5.42
N ASP A 30 12.77 -6.74 6.24
CA ASP A 30 11.71 -6.16 7.07
C ASP A 30 10.96 -4.98 6.40
N SER A 31 11.34 -4.56 5.20
CA SER A 31 10.75 -3.42 4.49
C SER A 31 9.88 -3.86 3.31
N LEU A 32 8.63 -3.39 3.28
CA LEU A 32 7.66 -3.65 2.24
C LEU A 32 7.40 -2.37 1.43
N THR A 33 7.75 -2.37 0.14
CA THR A 33 7.49 -1.24 -0.74
C THR A 33 6.15 -1.42 -1.43
N LEU A 34 5.24 -0.47 -1.20
CA LEU A 34 3.91 -0.42 -1.81
C LEU A 34 3.80 0.82 -2.70
N VAL A 35 3.27 0.63 -3.90
CA VAL A 35 3.03 1.71 -4.86
C VAL A 35 1.58 2.13 -4.79
N PHE A 36 1.36 3.40 -4.46
CA PHE A 36 0.04 4.01 -4.41
C PHE A 36 -0.19 4.87 -5.66
N GLN A 37 -1.33 4.67 -6.30
CA GLN A 37 -1.77 5.30 -7.54
C GLN A 37 -3.19 5.88 -7.39
N GLY A 38 -3.59 6.75 -8.32
CA GLY A 38 -4.91 7.38 -8.30
C GLY A 38 -5.07 8.41 -7.17
N GLU A 39 -6.22 8.45 -6.53
CA GLU A 39 -6.54 9.41 -5.47
C GLU A 39 -5.65 9.22 -4.22
N CYS A 40 -5.22 7.97 -3.94
CA CYS A 40 -4.28 7.69 -2.86
C CYS A 40 -2.93 8.42 -3.02
N SER A 41 -2.50 8.73 -4.25
CA SER A 41 -1.22 9.44 -4.48
C SER A 41 -1.25 10.91 -3.99
N LYS A 42 -2.44 11.52 -3.92
CA LYS A 42 -2.67 12.89 -3.44
C LYS A 42 -3.22 12.93 -2.01
N CYS A 43 -3.47 11.77 -1.41
CA CYS A 43 -4.13 11.69 -0.12
C CYS A 43 -3.20 12.16 1.01
N LEU A 44 -3.66 13.16 1.77
CA LEU A 44 -2.93 13.73 2.91
C LEU A 44 -2.78 12.71 4.05
N ILE A 45 -3.66 11.70 4.10
CA ILE A 45 -3.66 10.64 5.12
C ILE A 45 -2.96 9.35 4.67
N LEU A 46 -2.11 9.41 3.64
CA LEU A 46 -1.38 8.23 3.16
C LEU A 46 -0.58 7.56 4.29
N GLU A 47 0.05 8.36 5.16
CA GLU A 47 0.76 7.87 6.36
C GLU A 47 -0.12 7.01 7.28
N ARG A 48 -1.40 7.39 7.42
CA ARG A 48 -2.36 6.67 8.26
C ARG A 48 -2.81 5.37 7.61
N CYS A 49 -2.99 5.38 6.28
CA CYS A 49 -3.27 4.19 5.50
C CYS A 49 -2.12 3.18 5.62
N VAL A 50 -0.88 3.65 5.45
CA VAL A 50 0.33 2.84 5.58
C VAL A 50 0.44 2.21 6.96
N ARG A 51 0.30 3.02 8.01
CA ARG A 51 0.34 2.55 9.39
C ARG A 51 -0.74 1.49 9.68
N TRP A 52 -1.96 1.73 9.18
CA TRP A 52 -3.04 0.76 9.31
C TRP A 52 -2.70 -0.57 8.63
N ILE A 53 -2.09 -0.56 7.44
CA ILE A 53 -1.66 -1.78 6.74
C ILE A 53 -0.54 -2.50 7.53
N GLU A 54 0.44 -1.77 8.07
CA GLU A 54 1.48 -2.33 8.94
C GLU A 54 0.87 -3.05 10.15
N GLU A 55 -0.12 -2.44 10.81
CA GLU A 55 -0.82 -3.02 11.95
C GLU A 55 -1.65 -4.25 11.55
N GLN A 56 -2.33 -4.23 10.40
CA GLN A 56 -3.07 -5.39 9.89
C GLN A 56 -2.14 -6.56 9.59
N ILE A 57 -1.00 -6.32 8.94
CA ILE A 57 -0.02 -7.37 8.66
C ILE A 57 0.54 -7.94 9.97
N ALA A 58 0.89 -7.09 10.94
CA ALA A 58 1.37 -7.55 12.23
C ALA A 58 0.31 -8.35 13.00
N HIS A 59 -0.97 -7.98 12.88
CA HIS A 59 -2.08 -8.66 13.56
C HIS A 59 -2.45 -10.00 12.88
N ASP A 60 -2.48 -10.03 11.55
CA ASP A 60 -2.97 -11.18 10.77
C ASP A 60 -1.87 -12.19 10.46
N LEU A 61 -0.69 -11.71 10.06
CA LEU A 61 0.47 -12.54 9.71
C LEU A 61 1.45 -12.72 10.88
N GLY A 62 1.36 -11.90 11.94
CA GLY A 62 2.30 -11.94 13.06
C GLY A 62 3.69 -11.38 12.73
N VAL A 63 3.85 -10.76 11.55
CA VAL A 63 5.13 -10.23 11.07
C VAL A 63 5.10 -8.71 11.14
N ARG A 64 6.13 -8.11 11.72
CA ARG A 64 6.33 -6.66 11.64
C ARG A 64 7.05 -6.35 10.34
N VAL A 65 6.46 -5.49 9.53
CA VAL A 65 7.08 -4.98 8.32
C VAL A 65 6.98 -3.46 8.33
N HIS A 66 7.99 -2.82 7.80
CA HIS A 66 8.02 -1.39 7.59
C HIS A 66 7.55 -1.05 6.18
N ILE A 67 6.41 -0.37 6.05
CA ILE A 67 5.85 -0.08 4.73
C ILE A 67 6.41 1.22 4.17
N ARG A 68 7.09 1.12 3.03
CA ARG A 68 7.51 2.25 2.20
C ARG A 68 6.46 2.54 1.14
N ALA A 69 5.73 3.63 1.32
CA ALA A 69 4.77 4.11 0.34
C ALA A 69 5.43 4.94 -0.77
N VAL A 70 5.43 4.39 -1.99
CA VAL A 70 5.87 5.08 -3.20
C VAL A 70 4.66 5.68 -3.88
N ARG A 71 4.62 7.01 -4.00
CA ARG A 71 3.57 7.72 -4.73
C ARG A 71 3.94 7.74 -6.21
N LYS A 72 3.23 6.98 -7.04
CA LYS A 72 3.40 7.08 -8.48
C LYS A 72 2.46 8.15 -9.01
N LYS A 73 3.01 9.31 -9.38
CA LYS A 73 2.26 10.34 -10.10
C LYS A 73 1.76 9.71 -11.42
N PRO A 74 0.48 9.90 -11.81
CA PRO A 74 0.06 9.55 -13.15
C PRO A 74 0.94 10.31 -14.14
N TYR A 75 1.50 9.60 -15.11
CA TYR A 75 2.47 10.10 -16.11
C TYR A 75 1.86 11.14 -17.08
N PHE A 76 0.70 11.68 -16.77
CA PHE A 76 -0.11 12.54 -17.65
C PHE A 76 -0.26 13.93 -17.02
N TRP A 77 0.86 14.62 -16.78
CA TRP A 77 0.93 16.05 -16.48
C TRP A 77 2.23 16.68 -17.02
N ASP A 78 2.80 16.08 -18.08
CA ASP A 78 3.77 16.70 -18.98
C ASP A 78 3.11 16.75 -20.37
N ALA A 79 2.14 17.63 -20.54
CA ALA A 79 1.58 18.03 -21.83
C ALA A 79 1.23 19.52 -21.77
#